data_AF-A0A2V6D722-F1
#
_entry.id   AF-A0A2V6D722-F1
#
_cell.length_a   1.000
_cell.length_b   1.000
_cell.length_c   1.000
_cell.angle_alpha   90.00
_cell.angle_beta   90.00
_cell.angle_gamma   90.00
#
_symmetry.space_group_name_H-M   'P 1'
#
loop_
_entity.id
_entity.type
_entity.pdbx_description
1 polymer ?
#
loop_
_entity_poly.entity_id
_entity_poly.type
_entity_poly.pdbx_seq_one_letter_code
_entity_poly.pdbx_strand_id
1 'polypeptide(L)'
;MSLVAARLLAGEKPVAEDELTTFKREYADVLALQGTPKDEILAIARILRAKPEIAIDRTAASGEYCLNSGLGTMVHFATKPERTPEDVVYEFDASGLIAAGLDPSRLQHLPEQGRMTPGVWYFLPKGQQDPHHGHAMASPTIAIAVNIK
;
A
#
# COMPACT_ATOMS: atom_id res chain seq x y z
N MET A 1 -19.16 33.76 -61.55
CA MET A 1 -19.69 33.06 -60.35
C MET A 1 -19.20 31.63 -60.39
N SER A 2 -18.27 31.27 -59.52
CA SER A 2 -17.74 29.90 -59.40
C SER A 2 -17.67 29.55 -57.92
N LEU A 3 -18.33 28.45 -57.54
CA LEU A 3 -18.45 27.96 -56.17
C LEU A 3 -17.14 27.30 -55.73
N VAL A 4 -16.40 27.97 -54.85
CA VAL A 4 -15.28 27.34 -54.12
C VAL A 4 -15.84 26.72 -52.85
N ALA A 5 -16.01 25.39 -52.88
CA ALA A 5 -16.26 24.58 -51.71
C ALA A 5 -14.98 24.48 -50.87
N ALA A 6 -14.79 25.39 -49.93
CA ALA A 6 -13.75 25.26 -48.90
C ALA A 6 -14.30 24.34 -47.80
N ARG A 7 -13.87 23.07 -47.84
CA ARG A 7 -14.03 22.11 -46.75
C ARG A 7 -13.48 22.71 -45.45
N LEU A 8 -14.35 22.91 -44.47
CA LEU A 8 -13.96 23.03 -43.07
C LEU A 8 -13.26 21.72 -42.67
N LEU A 9 -11.94 21.79 -42.49
CA LEU A 9 -11.20 20.83 -41.68
C LEU A 9 -11.71 21.03 -40.25
N ALA A 10 -12.67 20.21 -39.84
CA ALA A 10 -12.95 20.01 -38.44
C ALA A 10 -11.65 19.51 -37.81
N GLY A 11 -11.02 20.35 -36.98
CA GLY A 11 -9.90 19.94 -36.17
C GLY A 11 -10.30 18.70 -35.39
N GLU A 12 -9.59 17.60 -35.65
CA GLU A 12 -9.62 16.42 -34.80
C GLU A 12 -9.27 16.89 -33.39
N LYS A 13 -10.30 17.05 -32.56
CA LYS A 13 -10.11 17.05 -31.12
C LYS A 13 -9.38 15.75 -30.80
N PRO A 14 -8.36 15.75 -29.94
CA PRO A 14 -7.77 14.51 -29.48
C PRO A 14 -8.93 13.68 -28.94
N VAL A 15 -9.17 12.53 -29.57
CA VAL A 15 -10.13 11.56 -29.09
C VAL A 15 -9.69 11.28 -27.67
N ALA A 16 -10.54 11.63 -26.69
CA ALA A 16 -10.37 11.22 -25.32
C ALA A 16 -10.00 9.74 -25.37
N GLU A 17 -8.82 9.39 -24.88
CA GLU A 17 -8.37 8.01 -24.82
C GLU A 17 -9.54 7.18 -24.30
N ASP A 18 -10.01 6.21 -25.10
CA ASP A 18 -11.25 5.48 -24.86
C ASP A 18 -11.30 5.04 -23.40
N GLU A 19 -12.30 5.49 -22.64
CA GLU A 19 -12.36 5.31 -21.18
C GLU A 19 -12.21 3.83 -20.79
N LEU A 20 -12.69 2.92 -21.65
CA LEU A 20 -12.52 1.48 -21.50
C LEU A 20 -11.06 1.03 -21.65
N THR A 21 -10.31 1.63 -22.56
CA THR A 21 -8.88 1.39 -22.76
C THR A 21 -8.08 1.86 -21.53
N THR A 22 -8.38 3.04 -21.00
CA THR A 22 -7.76 3.56 -19.78
C THR A 22 -8.09 2.67 -18.57
N PHE A 23 -9.36 2.31 -18.38
CA PHE A 23 -9.79 1.41 -17.30
C PHE A 23 -9.07 0.05 -17.38
N LYS A 24 -9.00 -0.57 -18.57
CA LYS A 24 -8.32 -1.85 -18.75
C LYS A 24 -6.83 -1.78 -18.43
N ARG A 25 -6.18 -0.64 -18.72
CA ARG A 25 -4.77 -0.41 -18.41
C ARG A 25 -4.54 -0.24 -16.91
N GLU A 26 -5.34 0.60 -16.25
CA GLU A 26 -5.21 0.87 -14.81
C GLU A 26 -5.48 -0.37 -13.95
N TYR A 27 -6.43 -1.21 -14.39
CA TYR A 27 -6.80 -2.43 -13.68
C TYR A 27 -6.19 -3.71 -14.30
N ALA A 28 -5.17 -3.58 -15.15
CA ALA A 28 -4.63 -4.71 -15.91
C ALA A 28 -4.25 -5.90 -15.01
N ASP A 29 -3.54 -5.63 -13.90
CA ASP A 29 -3.13 -6.66 -12.96
C ASP A 29 -4.33 -7.33 -12.28
N VAL A 30 -5.33 -6.55 -11.87
CA VAL A 30 -6.57 -7.06 -11.24
C VAL A 30 -7.39 -7.90 -12.24
N LEU A 31 -7.47 -7.46 -13.50
CA LEU A 31 -8.21 -8.15 -14.56
C LEU A 31 -7.52 -9.46 -14.98
N ALA A 32 -6.21 -9.58 -14.80
CA ALA A 32 -5.46 -10.80 -15.06
C ALA A 32 -5.68 -11.89 -14.00
N LEU A 33 -6.12 -11.53 -12.78
CA LEU A 33 -6.36 -12.49 -11.71
C LEU A 33 -7.55 -13.41 -12.01
N GLN A 34 -7.42 -14.69 -11.65
CA GLN A 34 -8.47 -15.71 -11.75
C GLN A 34 -8.53 -16.54 -10.46
N GLY A 35 -9.66 -17.18 -10.18
CA GLY A 35 -9.84 -18.02 -8.99
C GLY A 35 -9.62 -17.26 -7.68
N THR A 36 -8.99 -17.91 -6.69
CA THR A 36 -8.83 -17.38 -5.33
C THR A 36 -8.18 -15.99 -5.25
N PRO A 37 -7.06 -15.68 -5.95
CA PRO A 37 -6.48 -14.33 -5.92
C PRO A 37 -7.45 -13.22 -6.33
N LYS A 38 -8.31 -13.49 -7.32
CA LYS A 38 -9.35 -12.54 -7.75
C LYS A 38 -10.37 -12.34 -6.63
N ASP A 39 -10.84 -13.42 -6.01
CA ASP A 39 -11.84 -13.36 -4.96
C ASP A 39 -11.32 -12.62 -3.71
N GLU A 40 -10.03 -12.79 -3.37
CA GLU A 40 -9.34 -12.06 -2.30
C GLU A 40 -9.27 -10.55 -2.57
N ILE A 41 -8.78 -10.14 -3.75
CA ILE A 41 -8.73 -8.71 -4.12
C ILE A 41 -10.13 -8.09 -4.15
N LEU A 42 -11.14 -8.82 -4.63
CA LEU A 42 -12.53 -8.35 -4.59
C LEU A 42 -13.08 -8.21 -3.16
N ALA A 43 -12.68 -9.09 -2.23
CA ALA A 43 -13.05 -8.94 -0.82
C ALA A 43 -12.43 -7.68 -0.22
N ILE A 44 -11.14 -7.43 -0.45
CA ILE A 44 -10.45 -6.21 -0.01
C ILE A 44 -11.12 -4.96 -0.59
N ALA A 45 -11.42 -4.96 -1.90
CA ALA A 45 -12.09 -3.85 -2.56
C ALA A 45 -13.47 -3.53 -1.95
N ARG A 46 -14.25 -4.56 -1.57
CA ARG A 46 -15.54 -4.37 -0.88
C ARG A 46 -15.37 -3.75 0.50
N ILE A 47 -14.34 -4.16 1.25
CA ILE A 47 -14.03 -3.58 2.56
C ILE A 47 -13.64 -2.11 2.41
N LEU A 48 -12.71 -1.80 1.51
CA LEU A 48 -12.27 -0.42 1.24
C LEU A 48 -13.41 0.47 0.76
N ARG A 49 -14.31 -0.04 -0.08
CA ARG A 49 -15.50 0.70 -0.49
C ARG A 49 -16.43 1.01 0.69
N ALA A 50 -16.53 0.10 1.66
CA ALA A 50 -17.39 0.28 2.83
C ALA A 50 -16.76 1.19 3.90
N LYS A 51 -15.42 1.21 3.98
CA LYS A 51 -14.63 1.98 4.95
C LYS A 51 -13.39 2.59 4.29
N PRO A 52 -13.53 3.60 3.43
CA PRO A 52 -12.41 4.15 2.67
C PRO A 52 -11.33 4.79 3.56
N GLU A 53 -11.68 5.25 4.76
CA GLU A 53 -10.79 5.90 5.72
C GLU A 53 -9.66 5.01 6.27
N ILE A 54 -9.77 3.68 6.09
CA ILE A 54 -8.71 2.75 6.49
C ILE A 54 -7.57 2.67 5.48
N ALA A 55 -7.75 3.19 4.27
CA ALA A 55 -6.69 3.36 3.29
C ALA A 55 -6.01 4.71 3.48
N ILE A 56 -4.71 4.69 3.75
CA ILE A 56 -3.92 5.89 4.02
C ILE A 56 -2.85 5.99 2.93
N ASP A 57 -2.84 7.11 2.22
CA ASP A 57 -1.78 7.45 1.28
C ASP A 57 -0.55 7.95 2.05
N ARG A 58 0.53 7.17 1.99
CA ARG A 58 1.84 7.52 2.55
C ARG A 58 2.90 7.64 1.46
N THR A 59 2.51 7.72 0.20
CA THR A 59 3.40 7.59 -0.95
C THR A 59 4.42 8.72 -1.02
N ALA A 60 4.05 9.94 -0.63
CA ALA A 60 4.99 11.07 -0.56
C ALA A 60 6.04 10.93 0.55
N ALA A 61 5.69 10.26 1.66
CA ALA A 61 6.57 10.12 2.82
C ALA A 61 7.45 8.85 2.76
N SER A 62 6.88 7.76 2.24
CA SER A 62 7.43 6.41 2.33
C SER A 62 7.34 5.62 1.03
N GLY A 63 6.62 6.11 0.00
CA GLY A 63 6.38 5.33 -1.21
C GLY A 63 5.44 4.13 -1.01
N GLU A 64 4.61 4.15 0.04
CA GLU A 64 3.71 3.06 0.41
C GLU A 64 2.25 3.49 0.50
N TYR A 65 1.35 2.50 0.36
CA TYR A 65 -0.04 2.59 0.81
C TYR A 65 -0.20 1.83 2.12
N CYS A 66 -0.93 2.39 3.08
CA CYS A 66 -1.24 1.72 4.33
C CYS A 66 -2.71 1.28 4.37
N LEU A 67 -2.95 0.04 4.74
CA LEU A 67 -4.22 -0.52 5.16
C LEU A 67 -4.25 -0.61 6.70
N ASN A 68 -4.93 0.34 7.35
CA ASN A 68 -5.10 0.36 8.79
C ASN A 68 -6.44 -0.31 9.18
N SER A 69 -6.42 -1.64 9.37
CA SER A 69 -7.63 -2.40 9.71
C SER A 69 -8.24 -2.06 11.08
N GLY A 70 -7.62 -1.15 11.84
CA GLY A 70 -7.96 -0.86 13.23
C GLY A 70 -7.32 -1.88 14.18
N LEU A 71 -7.51 -1.67 15.49
CA LEU A 71 -6.97 -2.53 16.56
C LEU A 71 -5.43 -2.60 16.62
N GLY A 72 -4.75 -1.54 16.15
CA GLY A 72 -3.29 -1.48 16.15
C GLY A 72 -2.64 -2.44 15.16
N THR A 73 -3.36 -2.87 14.11
CA THR A 73 -2.80 -3.64 13.00
C THR A 73 -2.80 -2.80 11.73
N MET A 74 -1.62 -2.68 11.12
CA MET A 74 -1.40 -1.94 9.89
C MET A 74 -0.61 -2.81 8.91
N VAL A 75 -0.95 -2.68 7.63
CA VAL A 75 -0.20 -3.30 6.54
C VAL A 75 0.19 -2.24 5.53
N HIS A 76 1.46 -2.18 5.23
CA HIS A 76 2.03 -1.29 4.22
C HIS A 76 2.31 -2.09 2.96
N PHE A 77 1.96 -1.52 1.81
CA PHE A 77 2.24 -2.07 0.49
C PHE A 77 3.10 -1.07 -0.27
N ALA A 78 4.29 -1.49 -0.70
CA ALA A 78 5.13 -0.66 -1.54
C ALA A 78 4.44 -0.32 -2.87
N THR A 79 4.49 0.94 -3.28
CA THR A 79 4.02 1.35 -4.63
C THR A 79 4.88 0.80 -5.76
N LYS A 80 6.13 0.45 -5.43
CA LYS A 80 7.16 -0.04 -6.34
C LYS A 80 7.90 -1.20 -5.66
N PRO A 81 7.25 -2.37 -5.51
CA PRO A 81 7.85 -3.52 -4.83
C PRO A 81 9.19 -3.90 -5.46
N GLU A 82 9.40 -3.68 -6.76
CA GLU A 82 10.67 -3.93 -7.45
C GLU A 82 11.88 -3.11 -6.92
N ARG A 83 11.66 -2.12 -6.06
CA ARG A 83 12.69 -1.19 -5.57
C ARG A 83 12.99 -1.31 -4.07
N THR A 84 12.35 -2.25 -3.38
CA THR A 84 12.51 -2.41 -1.93
C THR A 84 12.51 -3.91 -1.57
N PRO A 85 13.21 -4.31 -0.49
CA PRO A 85 13.00 -5.61 0.14
C PRO A 85 11.73 -5.65 1.00
N GLU A 86 11.12 -4.49 1.28
CA GLU A 86 9.92 -4.31 2.09
C GLU A 86 8.67 -4.20 1.20
N ASP A 87 8.36 -5.26 0.45
CA ASP A 87 7.19 -5.24 -0.46
C ASP A 87 5.89 -5.09 0.34
N VAL A 88 5.82 -5.82 1.45
CA VAL A 88 4.75 -5.74 2.45
C VAL A 88 5.38 -5.60 3.82
N VAL A 89 4.98 -4.58 4.60
CA VAL A 89 5.34 -4.47 6.01
C VAL A 89 4.09 -4.64 6.85
N TYR A 90 4.12 -5.60 7.78
CA TYR A 90 3.09 -5.76 8.78
C TYR A 90 3.55 -5.11 10.08
N GLU A 91 2.68 -4.32 10.69
CA GLU A 91 2.89 -3.71 11.99
C GLU A 91 1.75 -4.05 12.94
N PHE A 92 2.09 -4.40 14.18
CA PHE A 92 1.14 -4.84 15.19
C PHE A 92 1.42 -4.18 16.55
N ASP A 93 0.36 -3.81 17.26
CA ASP A 93 0.42 -3.52 18.69
C ASP A 93 0.88 -4.77 19.46
N ALA A 94 2.05 -4.67 20.06
CA ALA A 94 2.71 -5.75 20.79
C ALA A 94 2.23 -5.88 22.24
N SER A 95 1.37 -5.00 22.75
CA SER A 95 0.98 -4.94 24.16
C SER A 95 0.45 -6.27 24.68
N GLY A 96 -0.46 -6.89 23.94
CA GLY A 96 -1.03 -8.19 24.30
C GLY A 96 -0.02 -9.33 24.25
N LEU A 97 0.91 -9.30 23.28
CA LEU A 97 1.96 -10.31 23.15
C LEU A 97 2.99 -10.19 24.28
N ILE A 98 3.36 -8.97 24.67
CA ILE A 98 4.25 -8.71 25.81
C ILE A 98 3.60 -9.20 27.10
N ALA A 99 2.31 -8.90 27.31
CA ALA A 99 1.55 -9.40 28.45
C ALA A 99 1.49 -10.95 28.47
N ALA A 100 1.54 -11.60 27.31
CA ALA A 100 1.58 -13.05 27.15
C ALA A 100 3.00 -13.65 27.21
N GLY A 101 4.04 -12.85 27.45
CA GLY A 101 5.42 -13.33 27.64
C GLY A 101 6.36 -13.15 26.45
N LEU A 102 5.99 -12.40 25.41
CA LEU A 102 6.96 -11.91 24.43
C LEU A 102 7.99 -11.03 25.15
N ASP A 103 9.27 -11.37 25.00
CA ASP A 103 10.40 -10.59 25.51
C ASP A 103 10.97 -9.69 24.40
N PRO A 104 10.71 -8.36 24.43
CA PRO A 104 11.14 -7.46 23.37
C PRO A 104 12.66 -7.30 23.29
N SER A 105 13.41 -7.63 24.34
CA SER A 105 14.87 -7.53 24.34
C SER A 105 15.53 -8.53 23.37
N ARG A 106 14.77 -9.53 22.93
CA ARG A 106 15.18 -10.55 21.96
C ARG A 106 14.91 -10.14 20.51
N LEU A 107 14.22 -9.04 20.29
CA LEU A 107 13.88 -8.52 18.98
C LEU A 107 14.86 -7.42 18.56
N GLN A 108 15.07 -7.28 17.25
CA GLN A 108 15.88 -6.19 16.73
C GLN A 108 15.12 -4.87 16.85
N HIS A 109 15.84 -3.76 17.01
CA HIS A 109 15.20 -2.45 17.01
C HIS A 109 14.71 -2.12 15.60
N LEU A 110 13.48 -1.61 15.46
CA LEU A 110 12.92 -1.22 14.17
C LEU A 110 13.84 -0.18 13.48
N PRO A 111 14.41 -0.51 12.30
CA PRO A 111 15.31 0.37 11.58
C PRO A 111 14.53 1.38 10.71
N GLU A 112 15.26 2.27 10.03
CA GLU A 112 14.70 3.10 8.97
C GLU A 112 14.11 2.25 7.84
N GLN A 113 13.10 2.81 7.17
CA GLN A 113 12.44 2.17 6.04
C GLN A 113 13.44 1.79 4.94
N GLY A 114 13.23 0.64 4.31
CA GLY A 114 14.12 0.03 3.33
C GLY A 114 15.34 -0.68 3.93
N ARG A 115 15.48 -0.73 5.26
CA ARG A 115 16.58 -1.42 5.96
C ARG A 115 16.13 -2.63 6.78
N MET A 116 14.85 -2.97 6.79
CA MET A 116 14.39 -4.23 7.36
C MET A 116 14.92 -5.40 6.53
N THR A 117 15.31 -6.46 7.22
CA THR A 117 15.57 -7.75 6.60
C THR A 117 14.25 -8.54 6.54
N PRO A 118 13.80 -9.00 5.36
CA PRO A 118 12.57 -9.77 5.25
C PRO A 118 12.58 -11.01 6.14
N GLY A 119 11.45 -11.29 6.79
CA GLY A 119 11.30 -12.42 7.73
C GLY A 119 11.85 -12.17 9.14
N VAL A 120 12.53 -11.05 9.39
CA VAL A 120 13.01 -10.67 10.72
C VAL A 120 11.95 -9.84 11.45
N TRP A 121 11.71 -10.18 12.71
CA TRP A 121 10.86 -9.42 13.61
C TRP A 121 11.64 -8.28 14.27
N TYR A 122 11.06 -7.09 14.19
CA TYR A 122 11.57 -5.88 14.79
C TYR A 122 10.62 -5.36 15.87
N PHE A 123 11.15 -4.55 16.78
CA PHE A 123 10.42 -3.95 17.89
C PHE A 123 10.64 -2.44 17.93
N LEU A 124 9.56 -1.71 18.20
CA LEU A 124 9.55 -0.29 18.51
C LEU A 124 8.93 -0.10 19.91
N PRO A 125 9.70 0.40 20.89
CA PRO A 125 9.19 0.76 22.20
C PRO A 125 8.06 1.80 22.15
N LYS A 126 7.12 1.69 23.10
CA LYS A 126 6.05 2.68 23.27
C LYS A 126 6.61 4.10 23.40
N GLY A 127 6.02 5.05 22.66
CA GLY A 127 6.39 6.46 22.75
C GLY A 127 7.69 6.83 22.04
N GLN A 128 8.41 5.87 21.47
CA GLN A 128 9.54 6.16 20.60
C GLN A 128 9.06 6.57 19.21
N GLN A 129 9.81 7.46 18.57
CA GLN A 129 9.53 7.87 17.19
C GLN A 129 9.67 6.66 16.26
N ASP A 130 8.60 6.41 15.53
CA ASP A 130 8.56 5.41 14.48
C ASP A 130 9.31 5.93 13.25
N PRO A 131 10.34 5.20 12.79
CA PRO A 131 11.13 5.63 11.65
C PRO A 131 10.40 5.52 10.30
N HIS A 132 9.28 4.79 10.21
CA HIS A 132 8.43 4.70 9.01
C HIS A 132 7.31 5.74 9.04
N HIS A 133 6.74 5.99 10.22
CA HIS A 133 5.63 6.93 10.36
C HIS A 133 6.05 8.37 10.62
N GLY A 134 7.24 8.60 11.16
CA GLY A 134 7.76 9.92 11.51
C GLY A 134 7.15 10.52 12.77
N HIS A 135 6.32 9.78 13.51
CA HIS A 135 5.75 10.18 14.80
C HIS A 135 5.87 9.04 15.82
N ALA A 136 5.65 9.34 17.11
CA ALA A 136 5.66 8.31 18.13
C ALA A 136 4.42 7.40 18.05
N MET A 137 4.60 6.09 18.23
CA MET A 137 3.49 5.15 18.34
C MET A 137 2.91 5.15 19.77
N ALA A 138 1.58 5.12 19.87
CA ALA A 138 0.87 5.13 21.14
C ALA A 138 1.04 3.82 21.93
N SER A 139 1.33 2.73 21.23
CA SER A 139 1.57 1.39 21.74
C SER A 139 2.99 0.93 21.40
N PRO A 140 3.56 -0.05 22.12
CA PRO A 140 4.72 -0.77 21.63
C PRO A 140 4.34 -1.52 20.35
N THR A 141 5.19 -1.49 19.33
CA THR A 141 4.91 -2.07 18.02
C THR A 141 5.92 -3.17 17.71
N ILE A 142 5.47 -4.26 17.09
CA ILE A 142 6.35 -5.17 16.36
C ILE A 142 6.08 -5.06 14.87
N ALA A 143 7.14 -5.22 14.07
CA ALA A 143 7.06 -5.13 12.63
C ALA A 143 7.80 -6.29 11.95
N ILE A 144 7.32 -6.70 10.78
CA ILE A 144 7.98 -7.68 9.91
C ILE A 144 7.78 -7.28 8.46
N ALA A 145 8.86 -7.35 7.69
CA ALA A 145 8.84 -7.16 6.25
C ALA A 145 8.73 -8.51 5.52
N VAL A 146 8.02 -8.52 4.40
CA VAL A 146 7.92 -9.63 3.46
C VAL A 146 8.41 -9.15 2.10
N ASN A 147 9.29 -9.93 1.50
CA ASN A 147 9.69 -9.78 0.10
C ASN A 147 8.98 -10.90 -0.69
N ILE A 148 8.18 -10.54 -1.68
CA ILE A 148 7.36 -11.49 -2.45
C ILE A 148 8.04 -11.98 -3.72
N LYS A 149 9.34 -11.70 -3.87
CA LYS A 149 10.18 -12.08 -5.01
C LYS A 149 11.01 -13.33 -4.74
#